data_AF-A0A966TFP5-F1
#
_entry.id   AF-A0A966TFP5-F1
#
_cell.length_a   1.000
_cell.length_b   1.000
_cell.length_c   1.000
_cell.angle_alpha   90.00
_cell.angle_beta   90.00
_cell.angle_gamma   90.00
#
_symmetry.space_group_name_H-M   'P 1'
#
loop_
_entity.id
_entity.type
_entity.pdbx_description
1 polymer ?
#
loop_
_entity_poly.entity_id
_entity_poly.type
_entity_poly.pdbx_seq_one_letter_code
_entity_poly.pdbx_strand_id
1 'polypeptide(L)'
;MLIWYQPRSKMTIPVLGTAVVNAPHWVYRLFYSIDYPVDTFVVFNNNGRNQITEELDLLTKVPHKYVKRVVVTHMPSNIGCSGAWNLIIKSFLNAPYWIITNHDLMYTPGFLAKAVEHAQDAETGIVHGENGSWDFFLLKDWVVQKFGLFDENLYPA
;
A
#
# COMPACT_ATOMS: atom_id res chain seq x y z
N MET A 1 17.30 -6.37 39.20
CA MET A 1 16.11 -6.56 38.33
C MET A 1 16.58 -6.30 36.91
N LEU A 2 16.97 -7.37 36.19
CA LEU A 2 17.43 -7.25 34.80
C LEU A 2 16.21 -7.07 33.90
N ILE A 3 16.14 -5.92 33.23
CA ILE A 3 15.14 -5.62 32.22
C ILE A 3 15.57 -6.40 30.98
N TRP A 4 14.86 -7.47 30.64
CA TRP A 4 15.06 -8.15 29.38
C TRP A 4 14.71 -7.18 28.25
N TYR A 5 15.71 -6.86 27.42
CA TYR A 5 15.47 -6.29 26.09
C TYR A 5 14.66 -7.32 25.30
N GLN A 6 13.34 -7.15 25.25
CA GLN A 6 12.55 -7.81 24.24
C GLN A 6 12.94 -7.17 22.91
N PRO A 7 13.48 -7.93 21.94
CA PRO A 7 13.66 -7.37 20.61
C PRO A 7 12.28 -6.91 20.15
N ARG A 8 12.12 -5.61 19.85
CA ARG A 8 10.93 -5.04 19.21
C ARG A 8 10.43 -6.09 18.23
N SER A 9 9.27 -6.69 18.45
CA SER A 9 8.64 -7.54 17.45
C SER A 9 8.68 -6.73 16.16
N LYS A 10 9.41 -7.20 15.14
CA LYS A 10 9.57 -6.46 13.89
C LYS A 10 8.15 -6.16 13.40
N MET A 11 7.74 -4.89 13.52
CA MET A 11 6.42 -4.49 13.05
C MET A 11 6.40 -4.78 11.56
N THR A 12 5.35 -5.45 11.11
CA THR A 12 5.14 -5.79 9.72
C THR A 12 4.11 -4.80 9.18
N ILE A 13 4.27 -4.37 7.94
CA ILE A 13 3.25 -3.56 7.27
C ILE A 13 2.07 -4.51 6.97
N PRO A 14 0.87 -4.30 7.55
CA PRO A 14 -0.25 -5.21 7.34
C PRO A 14 -0.68 -5.27 5.86
N VAL A 15 -0.75 -4.09 5.24
CA VAL A 15 -1.17 -3.92 3.85
C VAL A 15 -0.35 -2.82 3.19
N LEU A 16 0.26 -3.14 2.06
CA LEU A 16 0.83 -2.18 1.12
C LEU A 16 0.05 -2.32 -0.19
N GLY A 17 -0.72 -1.30 -0.53
CA GLY A 17 -1.63 -1.32 -1.66
C GLY A 17 -1.27 -0.31 -2.73
N THR A 18 -1.49 -0.68 -3.99
CA THR A 18 -1.41 0.22 -5.13
C THR A 18 -2.54 -0.05 -6.12
N ALA A 19 -2.80 0.92 -7.00
CA ALA A 19 -3.73 0.79 -8.11
C ALA A 19 -3.03 1.18 -9.41
N VAL A 20 -3.32 0.43 -10.48
CA VAL A 20 -2.65 0.58 -11.77
C VAL A 20 -3.69 0.57 -12.90
N VAL A 21 -3.57 1.52 -13.82
CA VAL A 21 -4.42 1.59 -15.02
C VAL A 21 -3.68 1.04 -16.24
N ASN A 22 -2.39 1.33 -16.38
CA ASN A 22 -1.53 0.91 -17.49
C ASN A 22 -0.10 0.69 -16.97
N ALA A 23 0.85 0.29 -17.83
CA ALA A 23 2.27 0.17 -17.49
C ALA A 23 2.58 -0.75 -16.27
N PRO A 24 2.12 -2.01 -16.29
CA PRO A 24 2.29 -2.99 -15.19
C PRO A 24 3.75 -3.23 -14.79
N HIS A 25 4.72 -3.06 -15.69
CA HIS A 25 6.14 -3.14 -15.36
C HIS A 25 6.56 -2.20 -14.21
N TRP A 26 5.88 -1.06 -14.01
CA TRP A 26 6.14 -0.20 -12.87
C TRP A 26 5.71 -0.81 -11.54
N VAL A 27 4.62 -1.59 -11.52
CA VAL A 27 4.20 -2.35 -10.33
C VAL A 27 5.29 -3.35 -9.93
N TYR A 28 5.94 -3.99 -10.90
CA TYR A 28 7.07 -4.88 -10.62
C TYR A 28 8.25 -4.12 -10.02
N ARG A 29 8.58 -2.95 -10.56
CA ARG A 29 9.65 -2.09 -10.02
C ARG A 29 9.34 -1.66 -8.58
N LEU A 30 8.11 -1.22 -8.31
CA LEU A 30 7.62 -0.90 -6.97
C LEU A 30 7.78 -2.11 -6.06
N PHE A 31 7.27 -3.27 -6.48
CA PHE A 31 7.31 -4.53 -5.73
C PHE A 31 8.74 -4.92 -5.33
N TYR A 32 9.67 -4.91 -6.28
CA TYR A 32 11.07 -5.25 -6.02
C TYR A 32 11.83 -4.21 -5.17
N SER A 33 11.31 -2.99 -5.05
CA SER A 33 11.91 -1.96 -4.19
C SER A 33 11.54 -2.13 -2.70
N ILE A 34 10.61 -3.03 -2.37
CA ILE A 34 10.19 -3.28 -0.99
C ILE A 34 11.35 -3.92 -0.21
N ASP A 35 11.83 -3.24 0.83
CA ASP A 35 12.93 -3.71 1.68
C ASP A 35 12.55 -3.89 3.16
N TYR A 36 11.26 -3.85 3.47
CA TYR A 36 10.69 -3.99 4.82
C TYR A 36 9.60 -5.07 4.86
N PRO A 37 9.41 -5.81 5.96
CA PRO A 37 8.36 -6.83 6.05
C PRO A 37 6.95 -6.30 5.74
N VAL A 38 6.26 -6.95 4.80
CA VAL A 38 4.88 -6.68 4.39
C VAL A 38 4.08 -7.98 4.45
N ASP A 39 2.94 -7.97 5.13
CA ASP A 39 2.05 -9.12 5.21
C ASP A 39 1.28 -9.32 3.90
N THR A 40 0.70 -8.26 3.35
CA THR A 40 0.00 -8.31 2.06
C THR A 40 0.39 -7.15 1.16
N PHE A 41 0.94 -7.46 -0.02
CA PHE A 41 1.01 -6.52 -1.13
C PHE A 41 -0.22 -6.71 -2.00
N VAL A 42 -1.04 -5.66 -2.18
CA VAL A 42 -2.27 -5.72 -2.98
C VAL A 42 -2.20 -4.78 -4.17
N VAL A 43 -2.60 -5.27 -5.34
CA VAL A 43 -2.68 -4.49 -6.57
C VAL A 43 -4.11 -4.50 -7.08
N PHE A 44 -4.72 -3.33 -7.19
CA PHE A 44 -5.97 -3.15 -7.91
C PHE A 44 -5.67 -2.79 -9.36
N ASN A 45 -5.93 -3.75 -10.26
CA ASN A 45 -5.94 -3.50 -11.69
C ASN A 45 -7.20 -2.69 -12.03
N ASN A 46 -7.01 -1.38 -12.14
CA ASN A 46 -8.03 -0.38 -12.44
C ASN A 46 -8.10 -0.06 -13.95
N ASN A 47 -7.54 -0.92 -14.81
CA ASN A 47 -7.51 -0.74 -16.26
C ASN A 47 -8.91 -0.85 -16.89
N GLY A 48 -9.73 -1.80 -16.42
CA GLY A 48 -11.08 -2.05 -16.95
C GLY A 48 -11.14 -2.62 -18.38
N ARG A 49 -10.00 -2.95 -19.01
CA ARG A 49 -9.92 -3.40 -20.42
C ARG A 49 -9.14 -4.71 -20.60
N ASN A 50 -8.80 -5.37 -19.50
CA ASN A 50 -8.03 -6.63 -19.46
C ASN A 50 -6.64 -6.61 -20.13
N GLN A 51 -6.12 -5.43 -20.51
CA GLN A 51 -4.87 -5.30 -21.27
C GLN A 51 -3.62 -5.68 -20.47
N ILE A 52 -3.72 -5.63 -19.14
CA ILE A 52 -2.61 -5.85 -18.20
C ILE A 52 -2.92 -6.97 -17.20
N THR A 53 -4.04 -7.69 -17.38
CA THR A 53 -4.52 -8.70 -16.43
C THR A 53 -3.55 -9.85 -16.28
N GLU A 54 -3.18 -10.48 -17.39
CA GLU A 54 -2.27 -11.63 -17.39
C GLU A 54 -0.89 -11.27 -16.79
N GLU A 55 -0.35 -10.11 -17.15
CA GLU A 55 0.93 -9.64 -16.61
C GLU A 55 0.87 -9.40 -15.11
N LEU A 56 -0.23 -8.87 -14.59
CA LEU A 56 -0.40 -8.71 -13.14
C LEU A 56 -0.67 -10.04 -12.42
N ASP A 57 -1.39 -10.99 -13.03
CA ASP A 57 -1.59 -12.32 -12.45
C ASP A 57 -0.25 -13.05 -12.24
N LEU A 58 0.72 -12.87 -13.13
CA LEU A 58 2.06 -13.42 -12.98
C LEU A 58 2.79 -12.87 -11.74
N LEU A 59 2.48 -11.65 -11.28
CA LEU A 59 3.09 -11.05 -10.09
C LEU A 59 2.82 -11.89 -8.83
N THR A 60 1.67 -12.55 -8.75
CA THR A 60 1.30 -13.43 -7.62
C THR A 60 2.24 -14.63 -7.45
N LYS A 61 2.96 -14.98 -8.52
CA LYS A 61 3.90 -16.12 -8.57
C LYS A 61 5.34 -15.70 -8.33
N VAL A 62 5.63 -14.40 -8.26
CA VAL A 62 6.99 -13.89 -8.08
C VAL A 62 7.39 -14.01 -6.60
N PRO A 63 8.47 -14.74 -6.27
CA PRO A 63 8.93 -14.84 -4.89
C PRO A 63 9.52 -13.50 -4.42
N HIS A 64 9.29 -13.16 -3.16
CA HIS A 64 9.82 -11.93 -2.57
C HIS A 64 10.25 -12.13 -1.12
N LYS A 65 11.45 -11.62 -0.78
CA LYS A 65 12.06 -11.82 0.55
C LYS A 65 11.24 -11.19 1.68
N TYR A 66 10.60 -10.06 1.41
CA TYR A 66 9.93 -9.26 2.43
C TYR A 66 8.41 -9.28 2.37
N VAL A 67 7.80 -9.82 1.30
CA VAL A 67 6.34 -9.83 1.12
C VAL A 67 5.83 -11.24 1.35
N LYS A 68 4.92 -11.43 2.31
CA LYS A 68 4.37 -12.75 2.63
C LYS A 68 3.30 -13.21 1.64
N ARG A 69 2.46 -12.28 1.17
CA ARG A 69 1.35 -12.56 0.25
C ARG A 69 1.18 -11.45 -0.76
N VAL A 70 0.94 -11.83 -2.02
CA VAL A 70 0.55 -10.91 -3.10
C VAL A 70 -0.90 -11.18 -3.48
N VAL A 71 -1.70 -10.13 -3.61
CA VAL A 71 -3.10 -10.19 -4.06
C VAL A 71 -3.26 -9.26 -5.26
N VAL A 72 -3.89 -9.74 -6.32
CA VAL A 72 -4.25 -8.93 -7.48
C VAL A 72 -5.76 -8.99 -7.66
N THR A 73 -6.40 -7.85 -7.90
CA THR A 73 -7.85 -7.75 -8.10
C THR A 73 -8.15 -6.95 -9.35
N HIS A 74 -9.04 -7.45 -10.21
CA HIS A 74 -9.34 -6.87 -11.51
C HIS A 74 -10.69 -6.16 -11.50
N MET A 75 -10.67 -4.87 -11.81
CA MET A 75 -11.88 -4.07 -11.90
C MET A 75 -12.50 -4.17 -13.30
N PRO A 76 -13.85 -4.21 -13.42
CA PRO A 76 -14.52 -4.26 -14.71
C PRO A 76 -14.49 -2.92 -15.46
N SER A 77 -14.09 -1.83 -14.80
CA SER A 77 -13.95 -0.49 -15.35
C SER A 77 -12.95 0.32 -14.50
N ASN A 78 -12.49 1.47 -15.00
CA ASN A 78 -11.69 2.41 -14.22
C ASN A 78 -12.62 3.20 -13.27
N ILE A 79 -12.50 2.93 -11.97
CA ILE A 79 -13.31 3.54 -10.91
C ILE A 79 -12.70 4.81 -10.29
N GLY A 80 -11.64 5.35 -10.92
CA GLY A 80 -10.91 6.51 -10.42
C GLY A 80 -9.92 6.16 -9.30
N CYS A 81 -9.12 7.16 -8.93
CA CYS A 81 -8.03 7.00 -7.97
C CYS A 81 -8.55 6.77 -6.54
N SER A 82 -9.44 7.64 -6.05
CA SER A 82 -10.03 7.54 -4.71
C SER A 82 -10.85 6.27 -4.54
N GLY A 83 -11.60 5.86 -5.56
CA GLY A 83 -12.32 4.58 -5.58
C GLY A 83 -11.38 3.40 -5.36
N ALA A 84 -10.25 3.35 -6.08
CA ALA A 84 -9.28 2.26 -5.93
C ALA A 84 -8.57 2.29 -4.57
N TRP A 85 -8.23 3.47 -4.04
CA TRP A 85 -7.68 3.61 -2.68
C TRP A 85 -8.65 3.14 -1.61
N ASN A 86 -9.93 3.48 -1.75
CA ASN A 86 -10.98 3.03 -0.86
C ASN A 86 -11.16 1.51 -0.91
N LEU A 87 -10.95 0.85 -2.06
CA LEU A 87 -10.96 -0.61 -2.13
C LEU A 87 -9.80 -1.24 -1.36
N ILE A 88 -8.61 -0.65 -1.34
CA ILE A 88 -7.49 -1.13 -0.49
C ILE A 88 -7.92 -1.15 0.98
N ILE A 89 -8.55 -0.07 1.46
CA ILE A 89 -9.03 0.02 2.84
C ILE A 89 -10.16 -0.99 3.08
N LYS A 90 -11.19 -0.99 2.22
CA LYS A 90 -12.40 -1.82 2.35
C LYS A 90 -12.11 -3.32 2.24
N SER A 91 -11.09 -3.73 1.48
CA SER A 91 -10.71 -5.15 1.37
C SER A 91 -9.92 -5.65 2.57
N PHE A 92 -9.38 -4.76 3.41
CA PHE A 92 -8.56 -5.09 4.58
C PHE A 92 -8.95 -4.27 5.81
N LEU A 93 -10.24 -4.20 6.11
CA LEU A 93 -10.83 -3.34 7.16
C LEU A 93 -10.25 -3.52 8.57
N ASN A 94 -9.75 -4.72 8.88
CA ASN A 94 -9.22 -5.04 10.21
C ASN A 94 -7.72 -4.71 10.35
N ALA A 95 -7.08 -4.15 9.32
CA ALA A 95 -5.70 -3.71 9.44
C ALA A 95 -5.62 -2.44 10.31
N PRO A 96 -4.65 -2.32 11.23
CA PRO A 96 -4.48 -1.12 12.06
C PRO A 96 -4.01 0.10 11.26
N TYR A 97 -3.43 -0.14 10.08
CA TYR A 97 -3.08 0.89 9.11
C TYR A 97 -2.86 0.26 7.74
N TRP A 98 -2.91 1.09 6.69
CA TRP A 98 -2.57 0.74 5.32
C TRP A 98 -1.48 1.66 4.81
N ILE A 99 -0.59 1.15 3.97
CA ILE A 99 0.21 1.99 3.08
C ILE A 99 -0.48 1.98 1.73
N ILE A 100 -0.76 3.16 1.20
CA ILE A 100 -1.28 3.35 -0.15
C ILE A 100 -0.24 4.14 -0.93
N THR A 101 0.09 3.66 -2.12
CA THR A 101 1.19 4.21 -2.92
C THR A 101 0.83 4.19 -4.41
N ASN A 102 1.37 5.13 -5.17
CA ASN A 102 1.30 5.11 -6.62
C ASN A 102 2.12 3.93 -7.18
N HIS A 103 1.66 3.38 -8.31
CA HIS A 103 2.26 2.19 -8.90
C HIS A 103 3.61 2.44 -9.57
N ASP A 104 3.94 3.70 -9.88
CA ASP A 104 5.14 4.16 -10.58
C ASP A 104 6.26 4.68 -9.66
N LEU A 105 6.15 4.42 -8.37
CA LEU A 105 7.19 4.72 -7.40
C LEU A 105 8.23 3.61 -7.25
N MET A 106 9.38 4.00 -6.69
CA MET A 106 10.43 3.10 -6.24
C MET A 106 10.95 3.57 -4.90
N TYR A 107 10.86 2.72 -3.87
CA TYR A 107 11.36 3.05 -2.55
C TYR A 107 12.89 3.11 -2.53
N THR A 108 13.42 4.11 -1.82
CA THR A 108 14.82 4.11 -1.45
C THR A 108 15.04 3.21 -0.23
N PRO A 109 16.23 2.61 -0.06
CA PRO A 109 16.49 1.73 1.08
C PRO A 109 16.19 2.39 2.43
N GLY A 110 15.43 1.71 3.27
CA GLY A 110 15.02 2.16 4.60
C GLY A 110 13.84 3.14 4.63
N PHE A 111 13.30 3.55 3.46
CA PHE A 111 12.16 4.47 3.40
C PHE A 111 10.94 3.92 4.15
N LEU A 112 10.56 2.67 3.87
CA LEU A 112 9.42 2.01 4.52
C LEU A 112 9.63 1.85 6.03
N ALA A 113 10.86 1.54 6.46
CA ALA A 113 11.20 1.42 7.88
C ALA A 113 10.99 2.76 8.61
N LYS A 114 11.46 3.86 8.01
CA LYS A 114 11.26 5.22 8.55
C LYS A 114 9.78 5.59 8.61
N ALA A 115 8.99 5.29 7.57
CA ALA A 115 7.56 5.59 7.57
C ALA A 115 6.83 4.87 8.73
N VAL A 116 7.14 3.59 8.95
CA VAL A 116 6.59 2.80 10.07
C VAL A 116 7.05 3.34 11.43
N GLU A 117 8.29 3.83 11.53
CA GLU A 117 8.82 4.46 12.74
C GLU A 117 8.08 5.76 13.07
N HIS A 118 7.83 6.63 12.09
CA HIS A 118 7.06 7.87 12.30
C HIS A 118 5.61 7.56 12.71
N ALA A 119 5.03 6.51 12.15
CA ALA A 119 3.69 6.05 12.53
C ALA A 119 3.61 5.50 13.97
N GLN A 120 4.72 5.35 14.70
CA GLN A 120 4.67 4.95 16.12
C GLN A 120 4.18 6.05 17.04
N ASP A 121 4.25 7.31 16.63
CA ASP A 121 3.63 8.39 17.37
C ASP A 121 2.10 8.20 17.36
N ALA A 122 1.48 8.17 18.54
CA ALA A 122 0.07 7.89 18.72
C ALA A 122 -0.81 8.98 18.07
N GLU A 123 -0.34 10.23 18.08
CA GLU A 123 -1.07 11.38 17.51
C GLU A 123 -0.90 11.50 15.99
N THR A 124 0.12 10.85 15.43
CA THR A 124 0.34 10.80 13.97
C THR A 124 -0.64 9.84 13.31
N GLY A 125 -1.61 10.38 12.59
CA GLY A 125 -2.61 9.59 11.84
C GLY A 125 -2.20 9.23 10.41
N ILE A 126 -1.40 10.10 9.78
CA ILE A 126 -0.94 9.95 8.40
C ILE A 126 0.57 10.22 8.35
N VAL A 127 1.31 9.39 7.63
CA VAL A 127 2.70 9.66 7.24
C VAL A 127 2.76 9.70 5.73
N HIS A 128 3.27 10.78 5.14
CA HIS A 128 3.38 10.95 3.69
C HIS A 128 4.85 11.08 3.24
N GLY A 129 5.09 11.10 1.93
CA GLY A 129 6.42 11.24 1.37
C GLY A 129 7.08 12.60 1.68
N GLU A 130 8.39 12.69 1.48
CA GLU A 130 9.15 13.92 1.71
C GLU A 130 8.62 15.06 0.81
N ASN A 131 8.81 16.32 1.25
CA ASN A 131 8.36 17.52 0.54
C ASN A 131 6.84 17.62 0.27
N GLY A 132 6.02 16.88 1.03
CA GLY A 132 4.57 16.94 0.89
C GLY A 132 4.03 16.15 -0.30
N SER A 133 4.77 15.15 -0.79
CA SER A 133 4.27 14.27 -1.85
C SER A 133 3.16 13.35 -1.30
N TRP A 134 2.10 13.20 -2.10
CA TRP A 134 0.94 12.33 -1.82
C TRP A 134 0.91 11.07 -2.69
N ASP A 135 2.04 10.78 -3.34
CA ASP A 135 2.29 9.56 -4.09
C ASP A 135 2.53 8.34 -3.17
N PHE A 136 2.79 8.58 -1.88
CA PHE A 136 2.86 7.60 -0.81
C PHE A 136 2.19 8.16 0.45
N PHE A 137 1.35 7.35 1.10
CA PHE A 137 0.92 7.63 2.46
C PHE A 137 0.58 6.36 3.26
N LEU A 138 1.03 6.34 4.51
CA LEU A 138 0.57 5.43 5.56
C LEU A 138 -0.63 6.10 6.25
N LEU A 139 -1.75 5.38 6.33
CA LEU A 139 -3.00 5.86 6.91
C LEU A 139 -3.45 4.92 8.03
N LYS A 140 -3.59 5.43 9.25
CA LYS A 140 -4.09 4.66 10.39
C LYS A 140 -5.61 4.49 10.34
N ASP A 141 -6.08 3.37 10.87
CA ASP A 141 -7.50 3.02 10.94
C ASP A 141 -8.37 4.09 11.61
N TRP A 142 -7.90 4.67 12.71
CA TRP A 142 -8.65 5.70 13.43
C TRP A 142 -8.88 6.96 12.60
N VAL A 143 -8.01 7.26 11.63
CA VAL A 143 -8.23 8.40 10.71
C VAL A 143 -9.45 8.13 9.84
N VAL A 144 -9.55 6.92 9.29
CA VAL A 144 -10.71 6.50 8.49
C VAL A 144 -11.97 6.48 9.34
N GLN A 145 -11.89 5.99 10.59
CA GLN A 145 -13.05 5.97 11.50
C GLN A 145 -13.54 7.38 11.86
N LYS A 146 -12.63 8.35 11.98
CA LYS A 146 -12.96 9.72 12.40
C LYS A 146 -13.37 10.64 11.25
N PHE A 147 -12.71 10.51 10.09
CA PHE A 147 -12.86 11.44 8.96
C PHE A 147 -13.49 10.82 7.71
N GLY A 148 -13.65 9.49 7.70
CA GLY A 148 -14.17 8.77 6.55
C GLY A 148 -13.10 8.40 5.52
N LEU A 149 -13.60 8.02 4.35
CA LEU A 149 -12.81 7.54 3.21
C LEU A 149 -12.45 8.69 2.26
N PHE A 150 -11.66 8.40 1.23
CA PHE A 150 -11.39 9.36 0.16
C PHE A 150 -12.67 9.70 -0.59
N ASP A 151 -12.84 10.97 -0.96
CA ASP A 151 -14.00 11.43 -1.73
C ASP A 151 -13.99 10.86 -3.15
N GLU A 152 -14.98 10.01 -3.46
CA GLU A 152 -15.14 9.38 -4.77
C GLU A 152 -15.79 10.31 -5.80
N ASN A 153 -16.24 11.52 -5.41
CA ASN A 153 -16.75 12.53 -6.35
C ASN A 153 -15.66 13.25 -7.15
N LEU A 154 -14.39 13.09 -6.77
CA LEU A 154 -13.23 13.60 -7.51
C LEU A 154 -12.82 12.59 -8.60
N TYR A 155 -13.42 12.69 -9.79
CA TYR A 155 -13.27 11.74 -10.90
C TYR A 155 -13.12 12.42 -12.28
N PRO A 156 -12.30 11.89 -13.21
CA PRO A 156 -11.21 10.94 -13.00
C PRO A 156 -9.98 11.73 -12.53
N ALA A 157 -9.53 11.50 -11.29
CA ALA A 157 -8.32 12.14 -10.77
C ALA A 157 -7.05 11.61 -11.45
#